data_AF-A0A377WIV9-F1
#
_entry.id   AF-A0A377WIV9-F1
#
_cell.length_a   1.000
_cell.length_b   1.000
_cell.length_c   1.000
_cell.angle_alpha   90.00
_cell.angle_beta   90.00
_cell.angle_gamma   90.00
#
_symmetry.space_group_name_H-M   'P 1'
#
loop_
_entity.id
_entity.type
_entity.pdbx_description
1 polymer ?
#
loop_
_entity_poly.entity_id
_entity_poly.type
_entity_poly.pdbx_seq_one_letter_code
_entity_poly.pdbx_strand_id
1 'polypeptide(L)'
;MSHARPGLTTCSQYDAALHALSAARQRWAETSVNRRLALLRQIKDALAGIASAWVAAAAAAKGLPAGDPLAGEEWLAGPCALMVGCNGLIATLEQLEEKTFLRRIPLRTLADGRLALRVVPGTLWDRLLLSGVRAEIWMQPGVTRAHLDRYAARAYDIPPAARQGKLALVLGAGNVASIAPLDVLHKLFIENQVCLLKLNPVNDYLHDLLAQALAPVIAMDALRIVTGDARAGAWLTTPSRCR
;
A
#
# COMPACT_ATOMS: atom_id res chain seq x y z
N MET A 1 -31.83 8.29 -9.54
CA MET A 1 -31.27 8.91 -8.31
C MET A 1 -30.29 9.98 -8.75
N SER A 2 -30.53 11.24 -8.37
CA SER A 2 -29.74 12.39 -8.84
C SER A 2 -28.32 12.33 -8.25
N HIS A 3 -27.30 12.16 -9.10
CA HIS A 3 -25.89 12.25 -8.72
C HIS A 3 -25.51 13.72 -8.50
N ALA A 4 -25.89 14.29 -7.37
CA ALA A 4 -25.48 15.63 -6.98
C ALA A 4 -23.94 15.68 -6.87
N ARG A 5 -23.31 16.60 -7.61
CA ARG A 5 -21.85 16.80 -7.60
C ARG A 5 -21.38 17.30 -6.22
N PRO A 6 -20.14 16.97 -5.80
CA PRO A 6 -19.50 17.66 -4.68
C PRO A 6 -19.48 19.18 -4.88
N GLY A 7 -19.29 19.94 -3.79
CA GLY A 7 -19.13 21.40 -3.87
C GLY A 7 -18.00 21.81 -4.81
N LEU A 8 -18.12 22.98 -5.44
CA LEU A 8 -17.16 23.48 -6.44
C LEU A 8 -15.73 23.57 -5.90
N THR A 9 -15.56 24.05 -4.66
CA THR A 9 -14.26 24.13 -3.98
C THR A 9 -13.62 22.75 -3.75
N THR A 10 -14.44 21.74 -3.47
CA THR A 10 -13.95 20.36 -3.30
C THR A 10 -13.53 19.77 -4.64
N CYS A 11 -14.28 20.03 -5.71
CA CYS A 11 -13.92 19.61 -7.07
C CYS A 11 -12.58 20.22 -7.51
N SER A 12 -12.34 21.52 -7.23
CA SER A 12 -11.09 22.17 -7.60
C SER A 12 -9.88 21.63 -6.84
N GLN A 13 -10.05 21.27 -5.56
CA GLN A 13 -9.01 20.60 -4.78
C GLN A 13 -8.65 19.22 -5.35
N TYR A 14 -9.66 18.43 -5.74
CA TYR A 14 -9.42 17.13 -6.36
C TYR A 14 -8.72 17.27 -7.72
N ASP A 15 -9.12 18.24 -8.54
CA ASP A 15 -8.47 18.52 -9.82
C ASP A 15 -7.00 18.91 -9.63
N ALA A 16 -6.69 19.79 -8.67
CA ALA A 16 -5.33 20.17 -8.36
C ALA A 16 -4.48 18.95 -7.91
N ALA A 17 -5.05 18.07 -7.08
CA ALA A 17 -4.40 16.84 -6.65
C ALA A 17 -4.12 15.90 -7.84
N LEU A 18 -5.12 15.67 -8.71
CA LEU A 18 -4.97 14.85 -9.91
C LEU A 18 -3.92 15.43 -10.88
N HIS A 19 -3.90 16.74 -11.07
CA HIS A 19 -2.91 17.41 -11.92
C HIS A 19 -1.48 17.24 -11.38
N ALA A 20 -1.27 17.45 -10.08
CA ALA A 20 0.05 17.26 -9.46
C ALA A 20 0.55 15.81 -9.61
N LEU A 21 -0.32 14.83 -9.33
CA LEU A 21 -0.01 13.41 -9.49
C LEU A 21 0.30 13.09 -10.96
N SER A 22 -0.55 13.50 -11.90
CA SER A 22 -0.36 13.22 -13.32
C SER A 22 0.95 13.81 -13.86
N ALA A 23 1.35 15.00 -13.40
CA ALA A 23 2.62 15.62 -13.72
C ALA A 23 3.85 14.89 -13.12
N ALA A 24 3.67 14.16 -12.02
CA ALA A 24 4.74 13.44 -11.33
C ALA A 24 4.86 11.97 -11.71
N ARG A 25 3.85 11.39 -12.38
CA ARG A 25 3.76 9.93 -12.61
C ARG A 25 4.99 9.31 -13.25
N GLN A 26 5.58 10.00 -14.23
CA GLN A 26 6.75 9.48 -14.94
C GLN A 26 8.00 9.53 -14.04
N ARG A 27 8.21 10.64 -13.32
CA ARG A 27 9.30 10.77 -12.34
C ARG A 27 9.22 9.70 -11.25
N TRP A 28 8.02 9.39 -10.77
CA TRP A 28 7.83 8.30 -9.82
C TRP A 28 8.23 6.95 -10.41
N ALA A 29 7.74 6.60 -11.61
CA ALA A 29 8.06 5.33 -12.26
C ALA A 29 9.59 5.13 -12.46
N GLU A 30 10.29 6.21 -12.83
CA GLU A 30 11.74 6.24 -13.03
C GLU A 30 12.54 6.26 -11.72
N THR A 31 11.89 6.42 -10.57
CA THR A 31 12.58 6.47 -9.27
C THR A 31 13.34 5.16 -9.01
N SER A 32 14.64 5.30 -8.70
CA SER A 32 15.55 4.17 -8.46
C SER A 32 15.15 3.33 -7.24
N VAL A 33 15.59 2.07 -7.22
CA VAL A 33 15.34 1.16 -6.10
C VAL A 33 15.94 1.70 -4.81
N ASN A 34 17.16 2.27 -4.86
CA ASN A 34 17.80 2.89 -3.70
C ASN A 34 16.98 4.05 -3.13
N ARG A 35 16.39 4.90 -3.99
CA ARG A 35 15.52 5.98 -3.54
C ARG A 35 14.22 5.44 -2.95
N ARG A 36 13.61 4.41 -3.55
CA ARG A 36 12.43 3.73 -3.01
C ARG A 36 12.69 3.12 -1.63
N LEU A 37 13.85 2.48 -1.43
CA LEU A 37 14.29 1.95 -0.13
C LEU A 37 14.42 3.06 0.91
N ALA A 38 15.04 4.19 0.55
CA ALA A 38 15.17 5.34 1.45
C ALA A 38 13.79 5.90 1.87
N LEU A 39 12.85 6.02 0.93
CA LEU A 39 11.49 6.47 1.21
C LEU A 39 10.75 5.50 2.14
N LEU A 40 10.85 4.18 1.92
CA LEU A 40 10.24 3.18 2.79
C LEU A 40 10.80 3.24 4.22
N ARG A 41 12.11 3.47 4.38
CA ARG A 41 12.74 3.64 5.70
C ARG A 41 12.20 4.91 6.39
N GLN A 42 12.12 6.03 5.68
CA GLN A 42 11.54 7.27 6.21
C GLN A 42 10.05 7.10 6.60
N ILE A 43 9.26 6.38 5.80
CA ILE A 43 7.86 6.06 6.12
C ILE A 43 7.79 5.26 7.42
N LYS A 44 8.66 4.26 7.60
CA LYS A 44 8.69 3.47 8.84
C LYS A 44 9.02 4.32 10.06
N ASP A 45 10.01 5.20 9.95
CA ASP A 45 10.41 6.08 11.06
C ASP A 45 9.26 7.02 11.44
N ALA A 46 8.61 7.63 10.45
CA ALA A 46 7.43 8.48 10.67
C ALA A 46 6.25 7.68 11.26
N LEU A 47 5.99 6.48 10.74
CA LEU A 47 4.94 5.59 11.23
C LEU A 47 5.17 5.17 12.69
N ALA A 48 6.42 4.87 13.07
CA ALA A 48 6.76 4.55 14.45
C ALA A 48 6.47 5.72 15.39
N GLY A 49 6.75 6.95 14.95
CA GLY A 49 6.46 8.17 15.72
C GLY A 49 4.97 8.44 15.94
N ILE A 50 4.10 8.02 15.03
CA ILE A 50 2.65 8.28 15.09
C ILE A 50 1.81 7.07 15.50
N ALA A 51 2.40 5.88 15.69
CA ALA A 51 1.66 4.63 15.89
C ALA A 51 0.70 4.67 17.10
N SER A 52 1.16 5.16 18.25
CA SER A 52 0.32 5.30 19.44
C SER A 52 -0.82 6.30 19.24
N ALA A 53 -0.56 7.40 18.55
CA ALA A 53 -1.58 8.41 18.24
C ALA A 53 -2.63 7.86 17.27
N TRP A 54 -2.22 7.06 16.30
CA TRP A 54 -3.14 6.33 15.42
C TRP A 54 -4.07 5.44 16.23
N VAL A 55 -3.52 4.58 17.10
CA VAL A 55 -4.31 3.66 17.92
C VAL A 55 -5.29 4.41 18.81
N ALA A 56 -4.84 5.48 19.47
CA ALA A 56 -5.70 6.32 20.30
C ALA A 56 -6.85 6.95 19.49
N ALA A 57 -6.54 7.48 18.30
CA ALA A 57 -7.56 8.07 17.43
C ALA A 57 -8.57 7.02 16.93
N ALA A 58 -8.11 5.81 16.59
CA ALA A 58 -8.98 4.73 16.16
C ALA A 58 -9.87 4.19 17.29
N ALA A 59 -9.32 4.03 18.49
CA ALA A 59 -10.08 3.66 19.68
C ALA A 59 -11.15 4.71 20.00
N ALA A 60 -10.80 5.99 19.97
CA ALA A 60 -11.74 7.10 20.19
C ALA A 60 -12.86 7.13 19.13
N ALA A 61 -12.53 6.95 17.86
CA ALA A 61 -13.51 6.89 16.78
C ALA A 61 -14.50 5.72 16.91
N LYS A 62 -14.07 4.62 17.54
CA LYS A 62 -14.90 3.44 17.86
C LYS A 62 -15.61 3.54 19.21
N GLY A 63 -15.42 4.63 19.96
CA GLY A 63 -16.02 4.81 21.28
C GLY A 63 -15.46 3.90 22.37
N LEU A 64 -14.23 3.37 22.18
CA LEU A 64 -13.59 2.52 23.17
C LEU A 64 -13.10 3.34 24.37
N PRO A 65 -13.40 2.93 25.61
CA PRO A 65 -12.85 3.56 26.81
C PRO A 65 -11.32 3.53 26.86
N ALA A 66 -10.73 4.46 27.60
CA ALA A 66 -9.29 4.44 27.86
C ALA A 66 -8.89 3.14 28.59
N GLY A 67 -7.89 2.44 28.05
CA GLY A 67 -7.42 1.16 28.62
C GLY A 67 -8.26 -0.05 28.24
N ASP A 68 -9.25 0.09 27.35
CA ASP A 68 -10.02 -1.05 26.83
C ASP A 68 -9.06 -2.03 26.10
N PRO A 69 -9.04 -3.32 26.47
CA PRO A 69 -8.21 -4.33 25.81
C PRO A 69 -8.43 -4.42 24.29
N LEU A 70 -9.62 -4.08 23.79
CA LEU A 70 -9.93 -4.07 22.36
C LEU A 70 -9.13 -3.04 21.57
N ALA A 71 -8.57 -2.01 22.23
CA ALA A 71 -7.64 -1.08 21.59
C ALA A 71 -6.37 -1.79 21.07
N GLY A 72 -6.06 -2.99 21.59
CA GLY A 72 -5.02 -3.87 21.05
C GLY A 72 -5.25 -4.27 19.59
N GLU A 73 -6.52 -4.42 19.17
CA GLU A 73 -6.85 -4.76 17.79
C GLU A 73 -6.47 -3.62 16.82
N GLU A 74 -6.54 -2.36 17.26
CA GLU A 74 -6.18 -1.21 16.43
C GLU A 74 -4.70 -1.18 16.07
N TRP A 75 -3.82 -1.73 16.91
CA TRP A 75 -2.40 -1.88 16.59
C TRP A 75 -2.23 -2.78 15.37
N LEU A 76 -2.85 -3.97 15.42
CA LEU A 76 -2.74 -4.99 14.38
C LEU A 76 -3.48 -4.58 13.09
N ALA A 77 -4.65 -3.96 13.23
CA ALA A 77 -5.48 -3.50 12.11
C ALA A 77 -4.99 -2.18 11.48
N GLY A 78 -4.05 -1.47 12.14
CA GLY A 78 -3.53 -0.17 11.72
C GLY A 78 -2.00 -0.18 11.54
N PRO A 79 -1.25 0.47 12.45
CA PRO A 79 0.17 0.76 12.25
C PRO A 79 1.06 -0.48 12.15
N CYS A 80 0.75 -1.60 12.82
CA CYS A 80 1.57 -2.81 12.72
C CYS A 80 1.46 -3.46 11.34
N ALA A 81 0.24 -3.56 10.77
CA ALA A 81 0.06 -4.02 9.38
C ALA A 81 0.77 -3.07 8.40
N LEU A 82 0.65 -1.76 8.65
CA LEU A 82 1.49 -0.67 8.13
C LEU A 82 2.97 -1.08 7.95
N MET A 83 3.58 -1.29 9.10
CA MET A 83 4.99 -1.58 9.28
C MET A 83 5.41 -2.89 8.62
N VAL A 84 4.58 -3.94 8.73
CA VAL A 84 4.82 -5.24 8.08
C VAL A 84 4.87 -5.09 6.56
N GLY A 85 3.95 -4.31 5.96
CA GLY A 85 3.96 -4.01 4.53
C GLY A 85 5.25 -3.32 4.08
N CYS A 86 5.69 -2.29 4.82
CA CYS A 86 6.97 -1.61 4.54
C CYS A 86 8.17 -2.57 4.67
N ASN A 87 8.22 -3.40 5.72
CA ASN A 87 9.29 -4.36 5.93
C ASN A 87 9.36 -5.41 4.80
N GLY A 88 8.22 -5.92 4.34
CA GLY A 88 8.15 -6.87 3.23
C GLY A 88 8.67 -6.27 1.92
N LEU A 89 8.31 -5.01 1.63
CA LEU A 89 8.83 -4.29 0.47
C LEU A 89 10.34 -4.06 0.57
N ILE A 90 10.85 -3.60 1.71
CA ILE A 90 12.29 -3.40 1.94
C ILE A 90 13.05 -4.72 1.75
N ALA A 91 12.62 -5.78 2.42
CA ALA A 91 13.29 -7.08 2.39
C ALA A 91 13.30 -7.72 0.98
N THR A 92 12.37 -7.33 0.11
CA THR A 92 12.34 -7.74 -1.29
C THR A 92 13.25 -6.86 -2.15
N LEU A 93 13.14 -5.54 -2.02
CA LEU A 93 13.89 -4.57 -2.82
C LEU A 93 15.40 -4.60 -2.53
N GLU A 94 15.82 -4.92 -1.30
CA GLU A 94 17.24 -5.11 -0.95
C GLU A 94 17.87 -6.34 -1.62
N GLN A 95 17.06 -7.29 -2.06
CA GLN A 95 17.49 -8.57 -2.65
C GLN A 95 17.02 -8.72 -4.09
N LEU A 96 16.76 -7.60 -4.75
CA LEU A 96 16.19 -7.55 -6.08
C LEU A 96 17.20 -7.96 -7.15
N GLU A 97 18.48 -7.63 -6.97
CA GLU A 97 19.57 -8.15 -7.81
C GLU A 97 19.61 -9.68 -7.70
N GLU A 98 19.56 -10.35 -8.85
CA GLU A 98 19.36 -11.81 -8.99
C GLU A 98 18.11 -12.38 -8.28
N LYS A 99 17.20 -11.55 -7.76
CA LYS A 99 15.98 -11.93 -7.03
C LYS A 99 16.24 -12.96 -5.93
N THR A 100 17.32 -12.77 -5.18
CA THR A 100 17.78 -13.71 -4.14
C THR A 100 16.76 -13.95 -3.03
N PHE A 101 15.77 -13.05 -2.85
CA PHE A 101 14.64 -13.25 -1.96
C PHE A 101 13.83 -14.52 -2.25
N LEU A 102 13.85 -15.04 -3.48
CA LEU A 102 13.18 -16.30 -3.82
C LEU A 102 13.88 -17.53 -3.25
N ARG A 103 15.20 -17.47 -3.00
CA ARG A 103 16.00 -18.63 -2.55
C ARG A 103 15.58 -19.13 -1.16
N ARG A 104 15.01 -18.25 -0.33
CA ARG A 104 14.55 -18.55 1.03
C ARG A 104 13.10 -19.01 1.11
N ILE A 105 12.35 -18.99 0.01
CA ILE A 105 10.94 -19.40 0.00
C ILE A 105 10.87 -20.92 -0.19
N PRO A 106 10.29 -21.68 0.75
CA PRO A 106 10.08 -23.11 0.58
C PRO A 106 9.12 -23.37 -0.59
N LEU A 107 9.55 -24.24 -1.51
CA LEU A 107 8.77 -24.63 -2.68
C LEU A 107 8.37 -26.09 -2.57
N ARG A 108 7.14 -26.40 -2.97
CA ARG A 108 6.68 -27.77 -3.17
C ARG A 108 5.87 -27.88 -4.46
N THR A 109 5.81 -29.08 -5.02
CA THR A 109 4.90 -29.40 -6.12
C THR A 109 3.59 -29.91 -5.55
N LEU A 110 2.46 -29.40 -6.06
CA LEU A 110 1.12 -29.86 -5.73
C LEU A 110 0.81 -31.18 -6.43
N ALA A 111 -0.26 -31.87 -5.99
CA ALA A 111 -0.68 -33.13 -6.61
C ALA A 111 -1.07 -32.99 -8.09
N ASP A 112 -1.51 -31.80 -8.50
CA ASP A 112 -1.85 -31.45 -9.89
C ASP A 112 -0.66 -30.90 -10.70
N GLY A 113 0.56 -30.99 -10.17
CA GLY A 113 1.78 -30.55 -10.83
C GLY A 113 2.10 -29.06 -10.73
N ARG A 114 1.22 -28.22 -10.15
CA ARG A 114 1.49 -26.79 -9.95
C ARG A 114 2.55 -26.56 -8.86
N LEU A 115 3.24 -25.43 -8.95
CA LEU A 115 4.20 -24.98 -7.94
C LEU A 115 3.48 -24.22 -6.81
N ALA A 116 3.78 -24.57 -5.56
CA ALA A 116 3.33 -23.82 -4.39
C ALA A 116 4.53 -23.23 -3.63
N LEU A 117 4.41 -21.95 -3.26
CA LEU A 117 5.39 -21.17 -2.52
C LEU A 117 4.85 -20.93 -1.11
N ARG A 118 5.52 -21.43 -0.07
CA ARG A 118 5.12 -21.12 1.31
C ARG A 118 5.64 -19.75 1.72
N VAL A 119 4.75 -18.76 1.75
CA VAL A 119 5.09 -17.35 2.03
C VAL A 119 4.87 -16.93 3.48
N VAL A 120 4.06 -17.68 4.25
CA VAL A 120 3.87 -17.47 5.69
C VAL A 120 4.16 -18.77 6.45
N PRO A 121 4.92 -18.70 7.57
CA PRO A 121 5.65 -17.53 8.07
C PRO A 121 6.86 -17.20 7.19
N GLY A 122 7.06 -15.91 6.90
CA GLY A 122 8.21 -15.40 6.12
C GLY A 122 9.35 -14.91 7.00
N THR A 123 9.08 -14.58 8.27
CA THR A 123 10.05 -14.12 9.27
C THR A 123 9.91 -14.86 10.61
N LEU A 124 10.89 -14.68 11.51
CA LEU A 124 10.78 -15.17 12.90
C LEU A 124 9.63 -14.49 13.65
N TRP A 125 9.37 -13.21 13.37
CA TRP A 125 8.25 -12.47 13.96
C TRP A 125 6.90 -13.03 13.50
N ASP A 126 6.76 -13.39 12.22
CA ASP A 126 5.54 -14.03 11.73
C ASP A 126 5.29 -15.37 12.44
N ARG A 127 6.36 -16.14 12.69
CA ARG A 127 6.24 -17.42 13.41
C ARG A 127 5.80 -17.22 14.86
N LEU A 128 6.25 -16.15 15.52
CA LEU A 128 5.89 -15.82 16.89
C LEU A 128 4.45 -15.27 16.99
N LEU A 129 4.11 -14.31 16.12
CA LEU A 129 2.85 -13.57 16.16
C LEU A 129 1.68 -14.34 15.51
N LEU A 130 1.96 -15.12 14.46
CA LEU A 130 0.99 -15.91 13.71
C LEU A 130 1.25 -17.41 13.88
N SER A 131 1.53 -17.82 15.13
CA SER A 131 1.82 -19.22 15.45
C SER A 131 0.70 -20.14 14.95
N GLY A 132 1.07 -21.21 14.26
CA GLY A 132 0.14 -22.17 13.65
C GLY A 132 -0.42 -21.75 12.28
N VAL A 133 -0.22 -20.51 11.84
CA VAL A 133 -0.70 -20.04 10.52
C VAL A 133 0.31 -20.37 9.42
N ARG A 134 -0.18 -20.88 8.29
CA ARG A 134 0.61 -21.11 7.07
C ARG A 134 -0.17 -20.60 5.88
N ALA A 135 0.53 -19.92 4.97
CA ALA A 135 -0.05 -19.48 3.71
C ALA A 135 0.88 -19.85 2.55
N GLU A 136 0.26 -20.25 1.45
CA GLU A 136 0.94 -20.59 0.21
C GLU A 136 0.40 -19.77 -0.96
N ILE A 137 1.29 -19.37 -1.87
CA ILE A 137 0.91 -18.89 -3.20
C ILE A 137 0.99 -20.07 -4.15
N TRP A 138 -0.13 -20.39 -4.79
CA TRP A 138 -0.18 -21.43 -5.82
C TRP A 138 -0.04 -20.79 -7.19
N MET A 139 1.02 -21.17 -7.89
CA MET A 139 1.29 -20.61 -9.21
C MET A 139 0.33 -21.18 -10.26
N GLN A 140 0.15 -20.44 -11.34
CA GLN A 140 -0.56 -20.93 -12.51
C GLN A 140 0.14 -22.16 -13.12
N PRO A 141 -0.60 -23.03 -13.83
CA PRO A 141 0.00 -24.14 -14.58
C PRO A 141 1.14 -23.67 -15.50
N GLY A 142 2.20 -24.47 -15.59
CA GLY A 142 3.37 -24.17 -16.42
C GLY A 142 4.47 -23.35 -15.73
N VAL A 143 4.20 -22.72 -14.58
CA VAL A 143 5.23 -22.05 -13.79
C VAL A 143 6.07 -23.05 -13.01
N THR A 144 7.37 -23.09 -13.25
CA THR A 144 8.33 -24.01 -12.63
C THR A 144 9.38 -23.29 -11.78
N ARG A 145 10.09 -24.03 -10.93
CA ARG A 145 11.21 -23.51 -10.13
C ARG A 145 12.29 -22.85 -11.00
N ALA A 146 12.51 -23.34 -12.21
CA ALA A 146 13.58 -22.85 -13.10
C ALA A 146 13.33 -21.46 -13.70
N HIS A 147 12.09 -20.97 -13.70
CA HIS A 147 11.74 -19.68 -14.29
C HIS A 147 10.78 -18.85 -13.44
N LEU A 148 10.64 -19.19 -12.16
CA LEU A 148 9.79 -18.48 -11.19
C LEU A 148 10.18 -17.00 -11.05
N ASP A 149 11.47 -16.72 -11.17
CA ASP A 149 12.07 -15.39 -11.17
C ASP A 149 11.44 -14.44 -12.19
N ARG A 150 11.00 -14.95 -13.36
CA ARG A 150 10.33 -14.14 -14.41
C ARG A 150 8.97 -13.58 -13.98
N TYR A 151 8.39 -14.10 -12.90
CA TYR A 151 7.06 -13.72 -12.41
C TYR A 151 7.11 -12.90 -11.12
N ALA A 152 8.25 -12.86 -10.43
CA ALA A 152 8.42 -12.10 -9.20
C ALA A 152 9.00 -10.70 -9.48
N ALA A 153 8.50 -9.66 -8.82
CA ALA A 153 8.99 -8.28 -8.92
C ALA A 153 9.15 -7.74 -10.36
N ARG A 154 8.34 -8.24 -11.32
CA ARG A 154 8.49 -8.00 -12.77
C ARG A 154 8.52 -6.53 -13.17
N ALA A 155 7.85 -5.66 -12.42
CA ALA A 155 7.87 -4.21 -12.65
C ALA A 155 9.27 -3.59 -12.55
N TYR A 156 10.20 -4.27 -11.85
CA TYR A 156 11.57 -3.83 -11.67
C TYR A 156 12.56 -4.42 -12.68
N ASP A 157 12.16 -5.45 -13.45
CA ASP A 157 12.96 -5.96 -14.58
C ASP A 157 13.03 -4.94 -15.73
N ILE A 158 12.05 -4.02 -15.78
CA ILE A 158 12.00 -2.93 -16.74
C ILE A 158 12.98 -1.83 -16.28
N PRO A 159 13.95 -1.42 -17.12
CA PRO A 159 14.85 -0.31 -16.82
C PRO A 159 14.06 0.95 -16.48
N PRO A 160 14.51 1.78 -15.52
CA PRO A 160 13.76 2.97 -15.08
C PRO A 160 13.24 3.84 -16.23
N ALA A 161 14.10 4.17 -17.22
CA ALA A 161 13.75 4.99 -18.38
C ALA A 161 12.68 4.39 -19.31
N ALA A 162 12.43 3.08 -19.24
CA ALA A 162 11.42 2.40 -20.04
C ALA A 162 10.11 2.14 -19.26
N ARG A 163 10.06 2.52 -17.97
CA ARG A 163 8.84 2.36 -17.17
C ARG A 163 7.83 3.44 -17.55
N GLN A 164 6.56 3.10 -17.47
CA GLN A 164 5.46 4.01 -17.78
C GLN A 164 4.72 4.37 -16.50
N GLY A 165 4.78 5.63 -16.11
CA GLY A 165 4.04 6.16 -14.97
C GLY A 165 2.53 6.19 -15.24
N LYS A 166 1.75 5.76 -14.26
CA LYS A 166 0.27 5.82 -14.29
C LYS A 166 -0.26 6.48 -13.02
N LEU A 167 -1.50 6.94 -13.08
CA LEU A 167 -2.24 7.43 -11.93
C LEU A 167 -3.25 6.37 -11.50
N ALA A 168 -3.28 6.06 -10.21
CA ALA A 168 -4.25 5.19 -9.56
C ALA A 168 -5.19 6.02 -8.69
N LEU A 169 -6.46 5.60 -8.64
CA LEU A 169 -7.41 6.03 -7.63
C LEU A 169 -7.65 4.86 -6.67
N VAL A 170 -7.44 5.10 -5.38
CA VAL A 170 -7.79 4.16 -4.31
C VAL A 170 -8.97 4.74 -3.54
N LEU A 171 -10.07 4.00 -3.48
CA LEU A 171 -11.25 4.33 -2.67
C LEU A 171 -11.21 3.49 -1.40
N GLY A 172 -10.83 4.09 -0.28
CA GLY A 172 -10.75 3.39 1.00
C GLY A 172 -12.13 2.87 1.44
N ALA A 173 -12.21 1.59 1.82
CA ALA A 173 -13.47 0.94 2.20
C ALA A 173 -13.95 1.33 3.63
N GLY A 174 -13.04 1.71 4.53
CA GLY A 174 -13.36 2.17 5.89
C GLY A 174 -13.39 1.08 6.97
N ASN A 175 -13.39 -0.20 6.59
CA ASN A 175 -13.51 -1.34 7.52
C ASN A 175 -12.24 -1.66 8.32
N VAL A 176 -11.05 -1.55 7.70
CA VAL A 176 -9.76 -1.79 8.36
C VAL A 176 -8.83 -0.63 8.02
N ALA A 177 -8.29 0.01 9.06
CA ALA A 177 -7.54 1.26 8.96
C ALA A 177 -6.28 1.16 8.08
N SER A 178 -5.62 -0.01 8.07
CA SER A 178 -4.39 -0.24 7.29
C SER A 178 -4.62 -0.60 5.82
N ILE A 179 -5.82 -1.01 5.39
CA ILE A 179 -6.03 -1.47 4.01
C ILE A 179 -5.75 -0.35 3.00
N ALA A 180 -6.33 0.83 3.21
CA ALA A 180 -6.16 1.96 2.31
C ALA A 180 -4.68 2.37 2.10
N PRO A 181 -3.85 2.55 3.14
CA PRO A 181 -2.44 2.86 2.94
C PRO A 181 -1.62 1.66 2.41
N LEU A 182 -2.02 0.40 2.67
CA LEU A 182 -1.40 -0.76 2.04
C LEU A 182 -1.69 -0.84 0.53
N ASP A 183 -2.92 -0.51 0.11
CA ASP A 183 -3.27 -0.37 -1.31
C ASP A 183 -2.43 0.72 -1.98
N VAL A 184 -2.20 1.85 -1.28
CA VAL A 184 -1.28 2.90 -1.74
C VAL A 184 0.13 2.33 -1.93
N LEU A 185 0.68 1.60 -0.94
CA LEU A 185 2.01 1.00 -1.09
C LEU A 185 2.06 0.03 -2.27
N HIS A 186 1.01 -0.76 -2.49
CA HIS A 186 0.91 -1.65 -3.65
C HIS A 186 0.96 -0.86 -4.96
N LYS A 187 0.16 0.20 -5.11
CA LYS A 187 0.16 1.05 -6.32
C LYS A 187 1.51 1.71 -6.56
N LEU A 188 2.11 2.26 -5.51
CA LEU A 188 3.39 2.96 -5.56
C LEU A 188 4.57 2.03 -5.88
N PHE A 189 4.72 0.94 -5.13
CA PHE A 189 5.94 0.12 -5.11
C PHE A 189 5.83 -1.16 -5.94
N ILE A 190 4.64 -1.66 -6.24
CA ILE A 190 4.48 -2.88 -7.06
C ILE A 190 4.08 -2.51 -8.49
N GLU A 191 3.23 -1.50 -8.67
CA GLU A 191 2.69 -1.14 -9.99
C GLU A 191 3.30 0.14 -10.62
N ASN A 192 4.24 0.81 -9.95
CA ASN A 192 4.86 2.07 -10.39
C ASN A 192 3.85 3.19 -10.72
N GLN A 193 2.74 3.23 -9.98
CA GLN A 193 1.68 4.23 -10.17
C GLN A 193 1.73 5.24 -9.03
N VAL A 194 1.50 6.51 -9.35
CA VAL A 194 1.17 7.52 -8.34
C VAL A 194 -0.28 7.35 -7.94
N CYS A 195 -0.65 7.75 -6.73
CA CYS A 195 -1.94 7.40 -6.16
C CYS A 195 -2.68 8.62 -5.60
N LEU A 196 -3.95 8.75 -5.97
CA LEU A 196 -4.91 9.54 -5.21
C LEU A 196 -5.65 8.59 -4.27
N LEU A 197 -5.43 8.72 -2.98
CA LEU A 197 -6.18 8.01 -1.95
C LEU A 197 -7.35 8.88 -1.50
N LYS A 198 -8.57 8.38 -1.68
CA LYS A 198 -9.76 8.96 -1.08
C LYS A 198 -10.17 8.14 0.15
N LEU A 199 -10.15 8.76 1.32
CA LEU A 199 -10.55 8.11 2.56
C LEU A 199 -12.06 7.90 2.64
N ASN A 200 -12.47 6.84 3.31
CA ASN A 200 -13.86 6.69 3.72
C ASN A 200 -14.16 7.68 4.85
N PRO A 201 -15.33 8.35 4.89
CA PRO A 201 -15.71 9.21 6.01
C PRO A 201 -15.52 8.59 7.39
N VAL A 202 -15.74 7.27 7.51
CA VAL A 202 -15.51 6.52 8.76
C VAL A 202 -14.07 6.66 9.26
N ASN A 203 -13.10 6.79 8.34
CA ASN A 203 -11.67 6.87 8.64
C ASN A 203 -11.07 8.27 8.38
N ASP A 204 -11.87 9.31 8.16
CA ASP A 204 -11.36 10.66 7.88
C ASP A 204 -10.49 11.20 9.03
N TYR A 205 -10.74 10.75 10.26
CA TYR A 205 -9.93 11.08 11.44
C TYR A 205 -8.45 10.64 11.31
N LEU A 206 -8.13 9.72 10.41
CA LEU A 206 -6.75 9.27 10.14
C LEU A 206 -6.01 10.15 9.13
N HIS A 207 -6.67 11.11 8.48
CA HIS A 207 -6.10 11.89 7.39
C HIS A 207 -4.72 12.47 7.74
N ASP A 208 -4.62 13.22 8.83
CA ASP A 208 -3.39 13.93 9.19
C ASP A 208 -2.29 12.97 9.67
N LEU A 209 -2.66 11.87 10.31
CA LEU A 209 -1.72 10.83 10.74
C LEU A 209 -1.14 10.10 9.52
N LEU A 210 -1.98 9.75 8.55
CA LEU A 210 -1.53 9.14 7.30
C LEU A 210 -0.68 10.11 6.49
N ALA A 211 -1.03 11.40 6.47
CA ALA A 211 -0.24 12.43 5.81
C ALA A 211 1.16 12.58 6.44
N GLN A 212 1.27 12.45 7.76
CA GLN A 212 2.57 12.43 8.47
C GLN A 212 3.38 11.18 8.13
N ALA A 213 2.79 9.98 8.25
CA ALA A 213 3.49 8.72 7.99
C ALA A 213 3.93 8.60 6.52
N LEU A 214 3.13 9.08 5.58
CA LEU A 214 3.38 8.99 4.13
C LEU A 214 3.95 10.31 3.56
N ALA A 215 4.35 11.26 4.41
CA ALA A 215 4.96 12.52 4.00
C ALA A 215 6.10 12.34 2.96
N PRO A 216 6.99 11.34 3.06
CA PRO A 216 8.07 11.16 2.08
C PRO A 216 7.59 10.96 0.64
N VAL A 217 6.47 10.26 0.44
CA VAL A 217 5.90 10.01 -0.91
C VAL A 217 4.93 11.11 -1.34
N ILE A 218 4.29 11.80 -0.39
CA ILE A 218 3.48 13.00 -0.66
C ILE A 218 4.37 14.13 -1.17
N ALA A 219 5.54 14.34 -0.56
CA ALA A 219 6.51 15.36 -0.95
C ALA A 219 7.09 15.13 -2.37
N MET A 220 6.98 13.92 -2.90
CA MET A 220 7.38 13.58 -4.28
C MET A 220 6.22 13.65 -5.28
N ASP A 221 5.04 14.08 -4.85
CA ASP A 221 3.82 14.03 -5.64
C ASP A 221 3.47 12.61 -6.13
N ALA A 222 3.94 11.60 -5.40
CA ALA A 222 3.57 10.21 -5.66
C ALA A 222 2.25 9.85 -4.98
N LEU A 223 1.85 10.59 -3.94
CA LEU A 223 0.60 10.40 -3.21
C LEU A 223 -0.11 11.74 -2.98
N ARG A 224 -1.43 11.72 -3.10
CA ARG A 224 -2.33 12.70 -2.48
C ARG A 224 -3.40 11.97 -1.69
N ILE A 225 -3.73 12.50 -0.52
CA ILE A 225 -4.81 11.99 0.33
C ILE A 225 -5.90 13.05 0.31
N VAL A 226 -7.14 12.61 0.09
CA VAL A 226 -8.32 13.46 0.13
C VAL A 226 -9.42 12.78 0.94
N THR A 227 -10.27 13.58 1.56
CA THR A 227 -11.48 13.13 2.24
C THR A 227 -12.71 13.42 1.37
N GLY A 228 -13.85 12.82 1.71
CA GLY A 228 -15.11 13.08 1.02
C GLY A 228 -16.11 11.97 1.20
N ASP A 229 -17.35 12.16 0.75
CA ASP A 229 -18.42 11.17 0.85
C ASP A 229 -18.49 10.25 -0.40
N ALA A 230 -19.62 9.59 -0.60
CA ALA A 230 -19.88 8.78 -1.79
C ALA A 230 -19.93 9.62 -3.08
N ARG A 231 -20.37 10.88 -3.01
CA ARG A 231 -20.43 11.79 -4.17
C ARG A 231 -19.03 12.15 -4.64
N ALA A 232 -18.12 12.38 -3.70
CA ALA A 232 -16.70 12.55 -4.01
C ALA A 232 -16.12 11.34 -4.73
N GLY A 233 -16.40 10.13 -4.23
CA GLY A 233 -15.99 8.88 -4.88
C GLY A 233 -16.52 8.75 -6.31
N ALA A 234 -17.83 8.93 -6.50
CA ALA A 234 -18.46 8.87 -7.82
C ALA A 234 -17.85 9.89 -8.80
N TRP A 235 -17.60 11.11 -8.32
CA TRP A 235 -16.99 12.16 -9.12
C TRP A 235 -15.55 11.80 -9.55
N LEU A 236 -14.74 11.26 -8.64
CA LEU A 236 -13.36 10.86 -8.91
C LEU A 236 -13.25 9.71 -9.92
N THR A 237 -14.26 8.84 -9.99
CA THR A 237 -14.30 7.71 -10.94
C THR A 237 -14.72 8.08 -12.36
N THR A 238 -14.95 9.36 -12.66
CA THR A 238 -15.37 9.77 -14.00
C THR A 238 -14.26 9.56 -15.04
N PRO A 239 -14.56 9.06 -16.26
CA PRO A 239 -13.54 8.59 -17.22
C PRO A 239 -12.51 9.63 -17.71
N SER A 240 -12.77 10.92 -17.55
CA SER A 240 -11.86 12.00 -17.92
C SER A 240 -10.78 12.26 -16.87
N ARG A 241 -10.89 11.68 -15.66
CA ARG A 241 -10.04 11.99 -14.51
C ARG A 241 -9.03 10.88 -14.15
N CYS A 242 -9.21 9.66 -14.65
CA CYS A 242 -8.33 8.50 -14.39
C CYS A 242 -7.42 8.13 -15.58
N ARG A 243 -7.12 9.05 -16.50
CA ARG A 243 -6.21 8.81 -17.65
C ARG A 243 -4.82 9.38 -17.42
#